data_AF-A0A652KBQ3-F1
#
_entry.id   AF-A0A652KBQ3-F1
#
_cell.length_a   1.000
_cell.length_b   1.000
_cell.length_c   1.000
_cell.angle_alpha   90.00
_cell.angle_beta   90.00
_cell.angle_gamma   90.00
#
_symmetry.space_group_name_H-M   'P 1'
#
loop_
_entity.id
_entity.type
_entity.pdbx_description
1 polymer ?
#
loop_
_entity_poly.entity_id
_entity_poly.type
_entity_poly.pdbx_seq_one_letter_code
_entity_poly.pdbx_strand_id
1 'polypeptide(L)'
;MTCDVCGHEMRRAPVAEPRMAWDLPVKERWFCSWCYAWTELGYGPREVSRPQYQPMYGRWERAESPDLPEDVAHAYDTAYAYTGSGATLCGIEHESLSVSPYWWVPDRSDACGACKETAAVIDQRWPSEMRGGNRVNPTPPLGSCWPPF
;
A
#
# COMPACT_ATOMS: atom_id res chain seq x y z
N MET A 1 11.87 8.87 -8.38
CA MET A 1 12.49 7.57 -8.03
C MET A 1 11.91 6.51 -8.96
N THR A 2 12.66 5.49 -9.35
CA THR A 2 12.15 4.38 -10.17
C THR A 2 11.76 3.21 -9.30
N CYS A 3 10.61 2.60 -9.58
CA CYS A 3 10.12 1.42 -8.89
C CYS A 3 11.01 0.22 -9.18
N ASP A 4 11.59 -0.35 -8.15
CA ASP A 4 12.40 -1.58 -8.23
C ASP A 4 11.58 -2.80 -8.65
N VAL A 5 10.26 -2.80 -8.46
CA VAL A 5 9.37 -3.90 -8.84
C VAL A 5 9.04 -3.92 -10.33
N CYS A 6 8.67 -2.78 -10.91
CA CYS A 6 8.10 -2.72 -12.27
C CYS A 6 8.76 -1.69 -13.19
N GLY A 7 9.81 -1.01 -12.74
CA GLY A 7 10.56 -0.02 -13.54
C GLY A 7 9.83 1.30 -13.81
N HIS A 8 8.60 1.48 -13.34
CA HIS A 8 7.86 2.73 -13.54
C HIS A 8 8.29 3.82 -12.57
N GLU A 9 8.02 5.08 -12.93
CA GLU A 9 8.26 6.21 -12.05
C GLU A 9 7.37 6.13 -10.80
N MET A 10 7.97 6.43 -9.65
CA MET A 10 7.29 6.53 -8.36
C MET A 10 7.05 7.99 -8.02
N ARG A 11 5.88 8.25 -7.47
CA ARG A 11 5.55 9.55 -6.87
C ARG A 11 5.97 9.58 -5.41
N ARG A 12 6.41 10.74 -4.94
CA ARG A 12 6.65 10.97 -3.51
C ARG A 12 5.30 11.09 -2.80
N ALA A 13 5.15 10.38 -1.69
CA ALA A 13 3.99 10.49 -0.82
C ALA A 13 4.33 11.32 0.42
N PRO A 14 3.34 12.01 1.01
CA PRO A 14 3.49 12.63 2.32
C PRO A 14 3.94 11.59 3.36
N VAL A 15 4.83 12.02 4.26
CA VAL A 15 5.23 11.24 5.42
C VAL A 15 4.61 11.90 6.64
N ALA A 16 3.78 11.16 7.38
CA ALA A 16 3.24 11.65 8.63
C ALA A 16 4.36 11.74 9.68
N GLU A 17 4.29 12.75 10.55
CA GLU A 17 5.20 12.82 11.68
C GLU A 17 4.99 11.61 12.61
N PRO A 18 6.08 10.99 13.13
CA PRO A 18 5.99 9.94 14.14
C PRO A 18 5.12 10.41 15.32
N ARG A 19 4.02 9.71 15.61
CA ARG A 19 3.11 10.04 16.72
C ARG A 19 3.52 9.33 17.99
N MET A 20 4.21 8.19 17.86
CA MET A 20 4.63 7.35 18.96
C MET A 20 6.12 7.05 18.86
N ALA A 21 6.77 6.77 20.00
CA ALA A 21 8.21 6.51 20.06
C ALA A 21 8.65 5.26 19.28
N TRP A 22 7.72 4.36 18.94
CA TRP A 22 7.95 3.16 18.15
C TRP A 22 7.59 3.30 16.67
N ASP A 23 7.12 4.47 16.23
CA ASP A 23 6.92 4.73 14.81
C ASP A 23 8.27 4.86 14.13
N LEU A 24 8.41 4.24 12.95
CA LEU A 24 9.66 4.29 12.20
C LEU A 24 9.93 5.73 11.73
N PRO A 25 11.16 6.25 11.89
CA PRO A 25 11.51 7.60 11.47
C PRO A 25 11.72 7.65 9.95
N VAL A 26 10.61 7.56 9.20
CA VAL A 26 10.59 7.67 7.75
C VAL A 26 10.94 9.11 7.35
N LYS A 27 11.93 9.27 6.47
CA LYS A 27 12.31 10.55 5.88
C LYS A 27 11.58 10.78 4.56
N GLU A 28 11.46 9.72 3.77
CA GLU A 28 10.81 9.76 2.46
C GLU A 28 9.99 8.50 2.24
N ARG A 29 8.81 8.66 1.64
CA ARG A 29 7.96 7.57 1.19
C ARG A 29 7.68 7.75 -0.30
N TRP A 30 7.80 6.67 -1.04
CA TRP A 30 7.61 6.62 -2.48
C TRP A 30 6.59 5.55 -2.83
N PHE A 31 5.68 5.88 -3.75
CA PHE A 31 4.62 5.01 -4.22
C PHE A 31 4.67 4.82 -5.73
N CYS A 32 4.55 3.58 -6.18
CA CYS A 32 4.31 3.29 -7.58
C CYS A 32 2.81 3.13 -7.83
N SER A 33 2.19 4.09 -8.53
CA SER A 33 0.77 4.01 -8.91
C SER A 33 0.46 2.91 -9.93
N TRP A 34 1.48 2.37 -10.61
CA TRP A 34 1.29 1.27 -11.54
C TRP A 34 1.12 -0.07 -10.80
N CYS A 35 2.12 -0.49 -10.02
CA CYS A 35 2.10 -1.79 -9.35
C CYS A 35 1.71 -1.73 -7.86
N TYR A 36 1.47 -0.56 -7.28
CA TYR A 36 1.15 -0.38 -5.87
C TYR A 36 2.28 -0.78 -4.89
N ALA A 37 3.51 -0.88 -5.37
CA ALA A 37 4.67 -1.06 -4.51
C ALA A 37 5.04 0.26 -3.80
N TRP A 38 5.44 0.13 -2.54
CA TRP A 38 5.96 1.23 -1.72
C TRP A 38 7.46 1.05 -1.46
N THR A 39 8.13 2.17 -1.21
CA THR A 39 9.50 2.24 -0.71
C THR A 39 9.60 3.37 0.29
N GLU A 40 10.12 3.06 1.47
CA GLU A 40 10.36 4.03 2.52
C GLU A 40 11.86 4.12 2.77
N LEU A 41 12.35 5.35 2.94
CA LEU A 41 13.74 5.66 3.22
C LEU A 41 13.82 6.39 4.56
N GLY A 42 14.76 5.97 5.39
CA GLY A 42 15.14 6.66 6.62
C GLY A 42 16.17 7.76 6.38
N TYR A 43 16.84 8.13 7.45
CA TYR A 43 17.87 9.17 7.44
C TYR A 43 19.24 8.59 7.10
N GLY A 44 19.46 7.31 7.39
CA GLY A 44 20.65 6.56 7.00
C GLY A 44 20.54 5.93 5.60
N PRO A 45 21.67 5.76 4.87
CA PRO A 45 21.66 5.24 3.50
C PRO A 45 21.24 3.76 3.39
N ARG A 46 21.22 3.01 4.49
CA ARG A 46 20.77 1.61 4.57
C ARG A 46 19.44 1.45 5.31
N GLU A 47 18.82 2.55 5.72
CA GLU A 47 17.49 2.54 6.33
C GLU A 47 16.46 2.56 5.20
N VAL A 48 16.10 1.38 4.71
CA VAL A 48 15.19 1.21 3.59
C VAL A 48 14.21 0.11 3.93
N SER A 49 12.91 0.42 3.83
CA SER A 49 11.83 -0.55 3.95
C SER A 49 11.15 -0.70 2.59
N ARG A 50 11.16 -1.93 2.08
CA ARG A 50 10.49 -2.33 0.84
C ARG A 50 9.61 -3.53 1.17
N PRO A 51 8.31 -3.30 1.45
CA PRO A 51 7.36 -4.38 1.68
C PRO A 51 7.43 -5.41 0.56
N GLN A 52 7.49 -6.68 0.93
CA GLN A 52 7.47 -7.78 -0.03
C GLN A 52 6.11 -7.87 -0.72
N TYR A 53 6.07 -8.64 -1.81
CA TYR A 53 4.80 -8.95 -2.45
C TYR A 53 3.80 -9.52 -1.44
N GLN A 54 2.59 -8.96 -1.46
CA GLN A 54 1.44 -9.50 -0.75
C GLN A 54 0.39 -9.88 -1.78
N PRO A 55 -0.17 -11.09 -1.69
CA PRO A 55 -1.26 -11.51 -2.55
C PRO A 55 -2.54 -10.70 -2.26
N MET A 56 -3.50 -10.76 -3.17
CA MET A 56 -4.73 -9.94 -3.12
C MET A 56 -5.46 -9.98 -1.78
N TYR A 57 -5.49 -11.12 -1.08
CA TYR A 57 -6.19 -11.26 0.21
C TYR A 57 -5.51 -10.55 1.38
N GLY A 58 -4.25 -10.16 1.24
CA GLY A 58 -3.46 -9.51 2.30
C GLY A 58 -3.02 -8.10 1.95
N ARG A 59 -3.43 -7.57 0.79
CA ARG A 59 -2.95 -6.29 0.26
C ARG A 59 -3.93 -5.12 0.47
N TRP A 60 -5.22 -5.39 0.62
CA TRP A 60 -6.26 -4.37 0.54
C TRP A 60 -7.10 -4.31 1.80
N GLU A 61 -7.13 -3.16 2.45
CA GLU A 61 -8.07 -2.87 3.51
C GLU A 61 -9.48 -2.64 2.96
N ARG A 62 -10.49 -2.89 3.78
CA ARG A 62 -11.88 -2.56 3.44
C ARG A 62 -12.08 -1.05 3.53
N ALA A 63 -12.81 -0.48 2.59
CA ALA A 63 -13.27 0.89 2.65
C ALA A 63 -14.52 1.00 3.53
N GLU A 64 -14.56 2.01 4.39
CA GLU A 64 -15.70 2.35 5.25
C GLU A 64 -16.16 3.78 5.01
N SER A 65 -17.46 3.96 4.86
CA SER A 65 -18.12 5.27 4.77
C SER A 65 -19.65 5.07 4.86
N PRO A 66 -20.40 6.02 5.46
CA PRO A 66 -21.86 6.04 5.40
C PRO A 66 -22.43 6.18 3.98
N ASP A 67 -21.62 6.65 3.04
CA ASP A 67 -22.00 6.93 1.65
C ASP A 67 -21.75 5.74 0.72
N LEU A 68 -21.17 4.64 1.25
CA LEU A 68 -21.01 3.39 0.53
C LEU A 68 -22.26 2.50 0.68
N PRO A 69 -22.60 1.68 -0.34
CA PRO A 69 -23.61 0.64 -0.20
C PRO A 69 -23.27 -0.33 0.94
N GLU A 70 -24.18 -0.53 1.89
CA GLU A 70 -23.94 -1.39 3.06
C GLU A 70 -23.76 -2.88 2.70
N ASP A 71 -24.34 -3.31 1.59
CA ASP A 71 -24.36 -4.69 1.10
C ASP A 71 -23.16 -5.06 0.24
N VAL A 72 -22.29 -4.10 -0.09
CA VAL A 72 -21.12 -4.30 -0.95
C VAL A 72 -19.85 -3.84 -0.24
N ALA A 73 -18.94 -4.79 -0.02
CA ALA A 73 -17.61 -4.51 0.51
C ALA A 73 -16.70 -3.99 -0.61
N HIS A 74 -16.26 -2.75 -0.49
CA HIS A 74 -15.28 -2.14 -1.39
C HIS A 74 -13.86 -2.22 -0.82
N ALA A 75 -12.87 -2.38 -1.70
CA ALA A 75 -11.46 -2.27 -1.35
C ALA A 75 -11.07 -0.80 -1.32
N TYR A 76 -10.39 -0.37 -0.26
CA TYR A 76 -9.83 0.97 -0.17
C TYR A 76 -8.62 1.09 -1.11
N ASP A 77 -8.54 2.19 -1.87
CA ASP A 77 -7.40 2.48 -2.71
C ASP A 77 -6.28 3.09 -1.85
N THR A 78 -5.26 2.29 -1.54
CA THR A 78 -4.11 2.74 -0.75
C THR A 78 -3.32 3.88 -1.39
N ALA A 79 -3.51 4.14 -2.70
CA ALA A 79 -2.98 5.35 -3.34
C ALA A 79 -3.57 6.63 -2.75
N TYR A 80 -4.80 6.58 -2.21
CA TYR A 80 -5.53 7.72 -1.65
C TYR A 80 -5.38 7.82 -0.12
N ALA A 81 -4.69 6.89 0.53
CA ALA A 81 -4.48 6.92 1.99
C ALA A 81 -3.75 8.18 2.50
N TYR A 82 -3.15 8.96 1.59
CA TYR A 82 -2.39 10.17 1.89
C TYR A 82 -2.91 11.40 1.14
N THR A 83 -4.09 11.29 0.53
CA THR A 83 -4.81 12.42 -0.05
C THR A 83 -5.84 12.95 0.95
N GLY A 84 -6.29 14.20 0.79
CA GLY A 84 -7.31 14.79 1.68
C GLY A 84 -8.70 14.14 1.54
N SER A 85 -8.87 13.24 0.58
CA SER A 85 -10.06 12.42 0.34
C SER A 85 -9.66 10.95 0.17
N GLY A 86 -10.58 10.04 0.46
CA GLY A 86 -10.40 8.61 0.20
C GLY A 86 -11.00 8.19 -1.15
N ALA A 87 -10.54 7.05 -1.67
CA ALA A 87 -11.12 6.41 -2.84
C ALA A 87 -11.18 4.90 -2.66
N THR A 88 -12.07 4.24 -3.40
CA THR A 88 -12.10 2.79 -3.56
C THR A 88 -11.43 2.36 -4.86
N LEU A 89 -11.00 1.10 -4.96
CA LEU A 89 -10.39 0.58 -6.21
C LEU A 89 -11.33 0.61 -7.43
N CYS A 90 -12.64 0.73 -7.22
CA CYS A 90 -13.59 0.89 -8.32
C CYS A 90 -13.88 2.35 -8.66
N GLY A 91 -13.15 3.31 -8.07
CA GLY A 91 -13.22 4.74 -8.41
C GLY A 91 -14.31 5.52 -7.68
N ILE A 92 -14.88 4.99 -6.59
CA ILE A 92 -15.77 5.80 -5.73
C ILE A 92 -14.88 6.67 -4.85
N GLU A 93 -15.05 7.98 -4.94
CA GLU A 93 -14.31 8.97 -4.16
C GLU A 93 -15.26 9.72 -3.23
N HIS A 94 -14.87 9.88 -1.97
CA HIS A 94 -15.62 10.65 -0.98
C HIS A 94 -14.72 11.08 0.18
N GLU A 95 -15.02 12.23 0.79
CA GLU A 95 -14.24 12.74 1.93
C GLU A 95 -14.43 11.90 3.21
N SER A 96 -15.58 11.24 3.35
CA SER A 96 -15.89 10.36 4.48
C SER A 96 -15.27 8.96 4.37
N LEU A 97 -14.64 8.64 3.22
CA LEU A 97 -14.01 7.33 3.03
C LEU A 97 -12.79 7.17 3.93
N SER A 98 -12.83 6.12 4.74
CA SER A 98 -11.74 5.75 5.63
C SER A 98 -11.36 4.29 5.47
N VAL A 99 -10.17 3.98 6.00
CA VAL A 99 -9.61 2.63 6.01
C VAL A 99 -10.20 1.88 7.20
N SER A 100 -10.84 0.74 6.95
CA SER A 100 -11.31 -0.19 7.98
C SER A 100 -10.13 -0.87 8.67
N PRO A 101 -10.22 -1.20 9.97
CA PRO A 101 -9.28 -2.13 10.59
C PRO A 101 -9.41 -3.57 10.06
N TYR A 102 -10.45 -3.87 9.27
CA TYR A 102 -10.68 -5.18 8.67
C TYR A 102 -10.22 -5.23 7.22
N TRP A 103 -9.61 -6.35 6.84
CA TRP A 103 -9.18 -6.62 5.46
C TRP A 103 -10.38 -6.77 4.52
N TRP A 104 -10.21 -6.28 3.30
CA TRP A 104 -11.11 -6.59 2.21
C TRP A 104 -10.78 -7.98 1.65
N VAL A 105 -11.78 -8.85 1.58
CA VAL A 105 -11.59 -10.25 1.17
C VAL A 105 -12.24 -10.47 -0.21
N PRO A 106 -11.44 -10.65 -1.29
CA PRO A 106 -11.95 -10.70 -2.67
C PRO A 106 -12.90 -11.87 -2.96
N ASP A 107 -12.87 -12.92 -2.14
CA ASP A 107 -13.66 -14.14 -2.36
C ASP A 107 -14.94 -14.21 -1.52
N ARG A 108 -15.22 -13.17 -0.72
CA ARG A 108 -16.53 -13.08 -0.07
C ARG A 108 -17.61 -12.72 -1.08
N SER A 109 -18.83 -13.18 -0.80
CA SER A 109 -19.99 -12.96 -1.67
C SER A 109 -20.41 -11.49 -1.78
N ASP A 110 -20.08 -10.68 -0.78
CA ASP A 110 -20.34 -9.24 -0.72
C ASP A 110 -19.20 -8.40 -1.32
N ALA A 111 -18.12 -9.00 -1.82
CA ALA A 111 -17.01 -8.25 -2.40
C ALA A 111 -17.39 -7.57 -3.71
N CYS A 112 -17.12 -6.27 -3.83
CA CYS A 112 -17.35 -5.51 -5.05
C CYS A 112 -16.59 -6.14 -6.24
N GLY A 113 -17.33 -6.55 -7.29
CA GLY A 113 -16.76 -7.16 -8.49
C GLY A 113 -15.75 -6.26 -9.20
N ALA A 114 -16.03 -4.97 -9.32
CA ALA A 114 -15.12 -4.01 -9.94
C ALA A 114 -13.81 -3.84 -9.13
N CYS A 115 -13.90 -3.80 -7.79
CA CYS A 115 -12.68 -3.81 -6.96
C CYS A 115 -11.86 -5.09 -7.16
N LYS A 116 -12.51 -6.25 -7.30
CA LYS A 116 -11.86 -7.54 -7.56
C LYS A 116 -11.12 -7.55 -8.89
N GLU A 117 -11.74 -7.06 -9.95
CA GLU A 117 -11.12 -6.94 -11.27
C GLU A 117 -9.90 -6.00 -11.24
N THR A 118 -10.06 -4.80 -10.67
CA THR A 118 -8.95 -3.85 -10.53
C THR A 118 -7.81 -4.43 -9.70
N ALA A 119 -8.11 -5.05 -8.56
CA ALA A 119 -7.12 -5.68 -7.71
C ALA A 119 -6.38 -6.83 -8.44
N ALA A 120 -7.07 -7.62 -9.26
CA ALA A 120 -6.46 -8.67 -10.07
C ALA A 120 -5.52 -8.11 -11.15
N VAL A 121 -5.91 -7.01 -11.81
CA VAL A 121 -5.04 -6.30 -12.77
C VAL A 121 -3.79 -5.77 -12.07
N ILE A 122 -3.93 -5.16 -10.89
CA ILE A 122 -2.78 -4.67 -10.11
C ILE A 122 -1.88 -5.81 -9.65
N ASP A 123 -2.46 -6.94 -9.25
CA ASP A 123 -1.70 -8.13 -8.89
C ASP A 123 -0.86 -8.62 -10.08
N GLN A 124 -1.44 -8.72 -11.28
CA GLN A 124 -0.74 -9.12 -12.50
C GLN A 124 0.43 -8.20 -12.89
N ARG A 125 0.40 -6.93 -12.48
CA ARG A 125 1.51 -5.98 -12.72
C ARG A 125 2.76 -6.28 -11.89
N TRP A 126 2.66 -7.14 -10.88
CA TRP A 126 3.85 -7.66 -10.18
C TRP A 126 4.49 -8.79 -10.98
N PRO A 127 5.73 -8.59 -11.47
CA PRO A 127 6.47 -9.64 -12.16
C PRO A 127 6.60 -10.88 -11.28
N SER A 128 6.53 -12.08 -11.89
CA SER A 128 6.59 -13.36 -11.17
C SER A 128 7.81 -13.48 -10.27
N GLU A 129 8.97 -13.02 -10.74
CA GLU A 129 10.22 -13.04 -9.98
C GLU A 129 10.14 -12.16 -8.74
N MET A 130 9.39 -11.05 -8.74
CA MET A 130 9.26 -10.17 -7.59
C MET A 130 8.29 -10.68 -6.52
N ARG A 131 7.51 -11.73 -6.83
CA ARG A 131 6.55 -12.32 -5.87
C ARG A 131 7.21 -13.21 -4.81
N GLY A 132 8.43 -13.69 -5.08
CA GLY A 132 9.16 -14.63 -4.22
C GLY A 132 10.03 -14.02 -3.12
N GLY A 133 9.79 -12.76 -2.73
CA GLY A 133 10.60 -12.10 -1.69
C GLY A 133 11.91 -11.50 -2.20
N ASN A 134 12.03 -11.26 -3.50
CA ASN A 134 13.26 -10.80 -4.14
C ASN A 134 13.53 -9.29 -4.02
N ARG A 135 12.66 -8.53 -3.32
CA ARG A 135 12.96 -7.13 -3.05
C ARG A 135 14.05 -7.05 -1.99
N VAL A 136 15.12 -6.31 -2.30
CA VAL A 136 16.29 -6.19 -1.44
C VAL A 136 15.99 -5.22 -0.29
N ASN A 137 16.06 -5.68 0.95
CA ASN A 137 16.09 -4.85 2.15
C ASN A 137 17.54 -4.85 2.72
N PRO A 138 18.32 -3.78 2.52
CA PRO A 138 19.66 -3.68 3.08
C PRO A 138 19.64 -3.80 4.60
N THR A 139 20.63 -4.46 5.19
CA THR A 139 20.77 -4.50 6.65
C THR A 139 20.96 -3.09 7.20
N PRO A 140 20.09 -2.62 8.11
CA PRO A 140 20.21 -1.30 8.72
C PRO A 140 21.54 -1.12 9.48
N PRO A 141 22.02 0.12 9.65
CA PRO A 141 23.21 0.39 10.45
C PRO A 141 23.04 -0.07 11.91
N LEU A 142 24.14 -0.42 12.58
CA LEU A 142 24.13 -0.73 14.01
C LEU A 142 23.53 0.44 14.81
N GLY A 143 22.57 0.14 15.68
CA GLY A 143 21.84 1.14 16.49
C GLY A 143 20.66 1.80 15.78
N SER A 144 20.37 1.44 14.51
CA SER A 144 19.14 1.87 13.83
C SER A 144 17.92 1.15 14.40
N CYS A 145 16.79 1.87 14.50
CA CYS A 145 15.49 1.31 14.89
C CYS A 145 14.73 0.67 13.70
N TRP A 146 15.32 0.65 12.51
CA TRP A 146 14.71 0.06 11.32
C TRP A 146 14.77 -1.47 11.34
N PRO A 147 13.70 -2.17 10.89
CA PRO A 147 13.71 -3.62 10.81
C PRO A 147 14.68 -4.11 9.72
N PRO A 148 15.33 -5.28 9.91
CA PRO A 148 16.29 -5.82 8.95
C PRO A 148 15.64 -6.60 7.80
N PHE A 149 14.31 -6.56 7.63
CA PHE A 149 13.55 -7.39 6.70
C PHE A 149 12.48 -6.60 5.94
#